data_AF-A0A2E8GLA9-F1
#
_entry.id   AF-A0A2E8GLA9-F1
#
_cell.length_a   1.000
_cell.length_b   1.000
_cell.length_c   1.000
_cell.angle_alpha   90.00
_cell.angle_beta   90.00
_cell.angle_gamma   90.00
#
_symmetry.space_group_name_H-M   'P 1'
#
loop_
_entity.id
_entity.type
_entity.pdbx_description
1 polymer ?
#
loop_
_entity_poly.entity_id
_entity_poly.type
_entity_poly.pdbx_seq_one_letter_code
_entity_poly.pdbx_strand_id
1 'polypeptide(L)'
;MLSSGDFGPFECVASIVGSGRATEFMTADPTAEELSLLEPCFGDFVPQTEQAAPPTTVKHGAPPTTSAPAPTNGPINPGPPVDPANPPRIAVNNFVDLAPYISITKLRSAYGHNYTFGDDEHDPTGQSCRSMKHYFDAYTLDQRWSGNFGSYDTKGTVKFYAPADGTIRDLVPSSSSAGPEYQFTIQSSEYPRLAFTFHHVDLLENLQNGGTVVAGQHLGYIARFNGQAEIVTYVVLEPGTAEYISFFDVMSDEVFAEYQARGISSRSQMSITKEARDANPIPCDQSDGQGGKFIATGMTEEAFAIWQSGADNWVFLTD
;
A
#
# COMPACT_ATOMS: atom_id res chain seq x y z
N MET A 1 30.73 6.94 -32.36
CA MET A 1 31.26 6.62 -31.02
C MET A 1 30.37 7.38 -30.06
N LEU A 2 29.46 6.69 -29.38
CA LEU A 2 28.50 7.31 -28.47
C LEU A 2 29.23 7.67 -27.17
N SER A 3 28.97 8.89 -26.69
CA SER A 3 29.54 9.45 -25.46
C SER A 3 28.98 8.70 -24.25
N SER A 4 29.81 8.50 -23.22
CA SER A 4 29.57 7.74 -22.00
C SER A 4 28.49 8.31 -21.06
N GLY A 5 27.56 9.13 -21.56
CA GLY A 5 26.53 9.82 -20.76
C GLY A 5 25.13 9.22 -20.82
N ASP A 6 24.88 8.20 -21.64
CA ASP A 6 23.53 7.69 -21.92
C ASP A 6 23.17 6.37 -21.21
N PHE A 7 23.98 5.91 -20.25
CA PHE A 7 23.70 4.69 -19.49
C PHE A 7 23.43 5.01 -18.02
N GLY A 8 22.37 4.42 -17.45
CA GLY A 8 22.13 4.50 -16.02
C GLY A 8 23.29 3.90 -15.22
N PRO A 9 23.45 4.24 -13.92
CA PRO A 9 24.60 3.79 -13.11
C PRO A 9 24.72 2.26 -13.10
N PHE A 10 23.60 1.53 -13.08
CA PHE A 10 23.59 0.08 -13.19
C PHE A 10 24.04 -0.43 -14.57
N GLU A 11 23.62 0.20 -15.66
CA GLU A 11 23.99 -0.22 -17.02
C GLU A 11 25.47 0.04 -17.31
N CYS A 12 26.02 1.13 -16.76
CA CYS A 12 27.44 1.39 -16.81
C CYS A 12 28.22 0.31 -16.03
N VAL A 13 27.83 0.02 -14.77
CA VAL A 13 28.47 -1.01 -13.94
C VAL A 13 28.38 -2.40 -14.60
N ALA A 14 27.21 -2.76 -15.12
CA ALA A 14 26.98 -4.03 -15.83
C ALA A 14 27.82 -4.16 -17.11
N SER A 15 28.16 -3.06 -17.77
CA SER A 15 29.05 -3.08 -18.94
C SER A 15 30.53 -3.35 -18.58
N ILE A 16 30.93 -3.14 -17.32
CA ILE A 16 32.31 -3.28 -16.83
C ILE A 16 32.53 -4.62 -16.14
N VAL A 17 31.66 -5.01 -15.21
CA VAL A 17 31.81 -6.24 -14.41
C VAL A 17 30.88 -7.38 -14.83
N GLY A 18 29.99 -7.13 -15.81
CA GLY A 18 28.94 -8.06 -16.21
C GLY A 18 27.67 -7.92 -15.34
N SER A 19 26.51 -8.17 -15.93
CA SER A 19 25.20 -7.98 -15.28
C SER A 19 25.01 -8.82 -14.01
N GLY A 20 25.53 -10.07 -14.00
CA GLY A 20 25.48 -10.93 -12.83
C GLY A 20 26.22 -10.32 -11.63
N ARG A 21 27.46 -9.86 -11.83
CA ARG A 21 28.26 -9.26 -10.77
C ARG A 21 27.73 -7.87 -10.36
N ALA A 22 27.22 -7.09 -11.32
CA ALA A 22 26.56 -5.82 -11.04
C ALA A 22 25.30 -5.98 -10.16
N THR A 23 24.60 -7.12 -10.26
CA THR A 23 23.42 -7.43 -9.43
C THR A 23 23.83 -7.81 -8.01
N GLU A 24 24.94 -8.54 -7.85
CA GLU A 24 25.47 -8.93 -6.54
C GLU A 24 25.86 -7.72 -5.67
N PHE A 25 26.27 -6.60 -6.28
CA PHE A 25 26.59 -5.36 -5.55
C PHE A 25 25.41 -4.73 -4.80
N MET A 26 24.17 -5.16 -5.08
CA MET A 26 23.01 -4.74 -4.27
C MET A 26 23.00 -5.39 -2.88
N THR A 27 23.79 -6.45 -2.67
CA THR A 27 23.79 -7.27 -1.46
C THR A 27 25.18 -7.58 -0.90
N ALA A 28 26.25 -7.21 -1.62
CA ALA A 28 27.64 -7.44 -1.22
C ALA A 28 28.53 -6.30 -1.70
N ASP A 29 29.44 -5.81 -0.84
CA ASP A 29 30.30 -4.69 -1.19
C ASP A 29 31.31 -5.06 -2.31
N PRO A 30 31.59 -4.13 -3.25
CA PRO A 30 32.63 -4.33 -4.25
C PRO A 30 34.02 -4.37 -3.61
N THR A 31 34.92 -5.15 -4.22
CA THR A 31 36.34 -5.14 -3.84
C THR A 31 37.01 -3.82 -4.25
N ALA A 32 38.16 -3.50 -3.65
CA ALA A 32 38.90 -2.28 -3.98
C ALA A 32 39.33 -2.21 -5.46
N GLU A 33 39.60 -3.36 -6.08
CA GLU A 33 39.93 -3.48 -7.50
C GLU A 33 38.69 -3.23 -8.38
N GLU A 34 37.52 -3.79 -8.01
CA GLU A 34 36.25 -3.52 -8.69
C GLU A 34 35.84 -2.04 -8.56
N LEU A 35 36.01 -1.42 -7.38
CA LEU A 35 35.77 0.01 -7.16
C LEU A 35 36.58 0.89 -8.10
N SER A 36 37.88 0.59 -8.29
CA SER A 36 38.74 1.35 -9.19
C SER A 36 38.34 1.26 -10.67
N LEU A 37 37.71 0.15 -11.07
CA LEU A 37 37.22 -0.05 -12.44
C LEU A 37 35.88 0.66 -12.67
N LEU A 38 35.11 0.89 -11.61
CA LEU A 38 33.78 1.49 -11.66
C LEU A 38 33.80 3.02 -11.47
N GLU A 39 34.93 3.63 -11.12
CA GLU A 39 35.09 5.11 -11.04
C GLU A 39 34.47 5.88 -12.22
N PRO A 40 34.60 5.43 -13.49
CA PRO A 40 33.99 6.12 -14.63
C PRO A 40 32.45 6.08 -14.64
N CYS A 41 31.83 5.11 -13.95
CA CYS A 41 30.38 4.98 -13.82
C CYS A 41 29.76 5.88 -12.75
N PHE A 42 30.60 6.54 -11.95
CA PHE A 42 30.20 7.41 -10.85
C PHE A 42 30.52 8.89 -11.10
N GLY A 43 30.64 9.29 -12.38
CA GLY A 43 30.94 10.67 -12.78
C GLY A 43 30.10 11.73 -12.04
N ASP A 44 30.80 12.70 -11.46
CA ASP A 44 30.32 13.84 -10.64
C ASP A 44 29.50 13.50 -9.37
N PHE A 45 29.80 12.39 -8.70
CA PHE A 45 29.48 12.27 -7.27
C PHE A 45 30.56 12.96 -6.43
N VAL A 46 30.39 14.26 -6.16
CA VAL A 46 31.11 14.92 -5.06
C VAL A 46 30.55 14.38 -3.74
N PRO A 47 31.36 13.79 -2.84
CA PRO A 47 30.88 13.38 -1.53
C PRO A 47 30.33 14.61 -0.78
N GLN A 48 29.09 14.54 -0.33
CA GLN A 48 28.39 15.64 0.34
C GLN A 48 28.87 15.89 1.79
N THR A 49 30.16 15.72 2.06
CA THR A 49 30.79 15.98 3.36
C THR A 49 31.83 17.08 3.36
N GLU A 50 32.18 17.68 2.21
CA GLU A 50 33.17 18.77 2.20
C GLU A 50 32.97 19.78 1.05
N GLN A 51 31.86 20.52 1.09
CA GLN A 51 31.82 21.83 0.41
C GLN A 51 30.93 22.80 1.18
N ALA A 52 31.57 23.86 1.70
CA ALA A 52 30.93 24.94 2.44
C ALA A 52 29.90 25.65 1.55
N ALA A 53 28.68 25.80 2.08
CA ALA A 53 27.61 26.55 1.43
C ALA A 53 27.97 28.05 1.28
N PRO A 54 27.65 28.70 0.15
CA PRO A 54 27.63 30.15 0.06
C PRO A 54 26.51 30.75 0.93
N PRO A 55 26.65 32.00 1.40
CA PRO A 55 25.78 32.55 2.43
C PRO A 55 24.43 32.99 1.86
N THR A 56 23.40 32.17 2.00
CA THR A 56 22.00 32.63 1.91
C THR A 56 21.55 33.17 3.25
N THR A 57 21.59 34.49 3.39
CA THR A 57 20.96 35.23 4.47
C THR A 57 19.45 35.26 4.22
N VAL A 58 18.72 34.30 4.77
CA VAL A 58 17.31 34.49 5.11
C VAL A 58 17.19 34.33 6.62
N LYS A 59 16.92 35.45 7.31
CA LYS A 59 16.74 35.48 8.76
C LYS A 59 15.47 34.72 9.12
N HIS A 60 15.62 33.51 9.66
CA HIS A 60 14.60 32.95 10.53
C HIS A 60 14.56 33.80 11.81
N GLY A 61 13.46 34.52 12.01
CA GLY A 61 13.18 35.15 13.29
C GLY A 61 13.13 34.06 14.37
N ALA A 62 13.66 34.37 15.56
CA ALA A 62 13.58 33.48 16.71
C ALA A 62 12.11 33.05 16.95
N PRO A 63 11.84 31.75 17.18
CA PRO A 63 10.51 31.29 17.53
C PRO A 63 10.00 32.04 18.77
N PRO A 64 8.72 32.45 18.83
CA PRO A 64 8.12 32.85 20.09
C PRO A 64 8.19 31.64 21.04
N THR A 65 9.00 31.75 22.09
CA THR A 65 8.98 30.84 23.22
C THR A 65 7.68 31.03 23.99
N THR A 66 6.61 30.45 23.49
CA THR A 66 5.50 29.97 24.32
C THR A 66 5.57 28.46 24.26
N SER A 67 6.16 27.89 25.30
CA SER A 67 6.15 26.45 25.56
C SER A 67 4.71 25.99 25.70
N ALA A 68 4.12 25.53 24.58
CA ALA A 68 2.99 24.62 24.64
C ALA A 68 3.47 23.35 25.38
N PRO A 69 2.68 22.79 26.31
CA PRO A 69 3.07 21.55 26.98
C PRO A 69 3.31 20.47 25.93
N ALA A 70 4.36 19.67 26.12
CA ALA A 70 4.53 18.43 25.38
C ALA A 70 3.22 17.62 25.46
N PRO A 71 2.76 16.97 24.37
CA PRO A 71 1.58 16.13 24.44
C PRO A 71 1.86 15.07 25.50
N THR A 72 1.09 15.12 26.58
CA THR A 72 1.18 14.16 27.66
C THR A 72 0.78 12.80 27.09
N ASN A 73 1.58 11.76 27.35
CA ASN A 73 1.21 10.36 27.19
C ASN A 73 0.11 9.98 28.20
N GLY A 74 -1.01 10.70 28.18
CA GLY A 74 -2.24 10.24 28.79
C GLY A 74 -2.82 9.09 27.95
N PRO A 75 -3.67 8.23 28.53
CA PRO A 75 -4.40 7.26 27.73
C PRO A 75 -5.13 8.02 26.62
N ILE A 76 -4.77 7.76 25.37
CA ILE A 76 -5.51 8.23 24.20
C ILE A 76 -6.92 7.72 24.42
N ASN A 77 -7.88 8.61 24.69
CA ASN A 77 -9.28 8.22 24.68
C ASN A 77 -9.58 7.86 23.22
N PRO A 78 -9.74 6.58 22.88
CA PRO A 78 -9.87 6.16 21.48
C PRO A 78 -11.24 6.56 20.91
N GLY A 79 -12.11 7.19 21.70
CA GLY A 79 -13.49 7.45 21.35
C GLY A 79 -14.41 6.28 21.76
N PRO A 80 -15.72 6.43 21.54
CA PRO A 80 -16.70 5.39 21.85
C PRO A 80 -16.36 4.08 21.10
N PRO A 81 -16.63 2.91 21.71
CA PRO A 81 -16.51 1.62 21.01
C PRO A 81 -17.29 1.60 19.70
N VAL A 82 -16.74 0.92 18.69
CA VAL A 82 -17.40 0.63 17.43
C VAL A 82 -17.57 -0.88 17.36
N ASP A 83 -18.78 -1.34 17.02
CA ASP A 83 -19.07 -2.76 16.78
C ASP A 83 -18.60 -3.14 15.37
N PRO A 84 -17.58 -4.00 15.22
CA PRO A 84 -17.07 -4.40 13.89
C PRO A 84 -18.09 -5.20 13.08
N ALA A 85 -19.05 -5.87 13.74
CA ALA A 85 -20.10 -6.63 13.07
C ALA A 85 -21.22 -5.74 12.51
N ASN A 86 -21.31 -4.49 12.98
CA ASN A 86 -22.27 -3.50 12.50
C ASN A 86 -21.66 -2.08 12.60
N PRO A 87 -20.63 -1.79 11.80
CA PRO A 87 -19.90 -0.54 11.91
C PRO A 87 -20.70 0.63 11.32
N PRO A 88 -20.43 1.87 11.75
CA PRO A 88 -21.05 3.04 11.16
C PRO A 88 -20.61 3.24 9.71
N ARG A 89 -21.53 3.66 8.84
CA ARG A 89 -21.28 3.86 7.40
C ARG A 89 -20.77 5.27 7.11
N ILE A 90 -19.53 5.53 7.51
CA ILE A 90 -18.93 6.87 7.51
C ILE A 90 -18.20 7.24 6.22
N ALA A 91 -17.89 6.27 5.36
CA ALA A 91 -17.21 6.54 4.10
C ALA A 91 -18.20 7.07 3.06
N VAL A 92 -18.34 8.40 3.05
CA VAL A 92 -19.25 9.17 2.17
C VAL A 92 -18.61 9.56 0.83
N ASN A 93 -17.34 9.20 0.62
CA ASN A 93 -16.72 9.21 -0.69
C ASN A 93 -15.98 7.88 -0.95
N ASN A 94 -15.88 7.50 -2.21
CA ASN A 94 -15.05 6.39 -2.63
C ASN A 94 -13.56 6.76 -2.42
N PHE A 95 -12.75 5.78 -2.06
CA PHE A 95 -11.35 6.04 -1.72
C PHE A 95 -10.45 6.16 -2.96
N VAL A 96 -10.97 5.81 -4.14
CA VAL A 96 -10.21 5.75 -5.40
C VAL A 96 -11.12 6.05 -6.60
N ASP A 97 -10.56 6.53 -7.71
CA ASP A 97 -11.30 6.56 -8.99
C ASP A 97 -11.71 5.12 -9.38
N LEU A 98 -13.01 4.81 -9.29
CA LEU A 98 -13.49 3.44 -9.49
C LEU A 98 -13.47 2.97 -10.94
N ALA A 99 -13.69 3.89 -11.89
CA ALA A 99 -13.97 3.58 -13.29
C ALA A 99 -12.96 2.62 -13.96
N PRO A 100 -11.64 2.74 -13.75
CA PRO A 100 -10.66 1.89 -14.42
C PRO A 100 -10.65 0.43 -13.94
N TYR A 101 -11.16 0.15 -12.74
CA TYR A 101 -11.06 -1.17 -12.15
C TYR A 101 -12.08 -2.14 -12.74
N ILE A 102 -11.71 -3.41 -12.88
CA ILE A 102 -12.56 -4.48 -13.42
C ILE A 102 -12.74 -5.63 -12.42
N SER A 103 -11.95 -5.68 -11.36
CA SER A 103 -12.09 -6.67 -10.31
C SER A 103 -11.61 -6.14 -8.96
N ILE A 104 -12.18 -6.71 -7.89
CA ILE A 104 -11.86 -6.36 -6.51
C ILE A 104 -11.71 -7.64 -5.69
N THR A 105 -10.66 -7.77 -4.88
CA THR A 105 -10.54 -8.92 -3.97
C THR A 105 -11.56 -8.85 -2.84
N LYS A 106 -11.97 -10.02 -2.36
CA LYS A 106 -12.72 -10.13 -1.11
C LYS A 106 -11.79 -9.92 0.09
N LEU A 107 -12.35 -9.43 1.19
CA LEU A 107 -11.71 -9.52 2.51
C LEU A 107 -11.52 -11.01 2.86
N ARG A 108 -10.39 -11.34 3.50
CA ARG A 108 -9.92 -12.71 3.79
C ARG A 108 -9.61 -13.54 2.54
N SER A 109 -9.32 -12.88 1.42
CA SER A 109 -8.84 -13.55 0.21
C SER A 109 -7.42 -14.11 0.39
N ALA A 110 -7.05 -15.04 -0.48
CA ALA A 110 -5.71 -15.56 -0.60
C ALA A 110 -4.91 -14.83 -1.70
N TYR A 111 -5.06 -13.50 -1.82
CA TYR A 111 -4.35 -12.69 -2.80
C TYR A 111 -3.46 -11.65 -2.12
N GLY A 112 -2.31 -11.34 -2.74
CA GLY A 112 -1.38 -10.37 -2.19
C GLY A 112 -0.56 -10.91 -1.03
N HIS A 113 -0.61 -10.22 0.12
CA HIS A 113 0.05 -10.66 1.35
C HIS A 113 -0.97 -10.90 2.47
N ASN A 114 -0.58 -11.75 3.41
CA ASN A 114 -1.27 -11.86 4.69
C ASN A 114 -1.24 -10.50 5.43
N TYR A 115 -2.38 -10.11 6.00
CA TYR A 115 -2.51 -8.83 6.69
C TYR A 115 -3.36 -8.98 7.96
N THR A 116 -2.92 -9.85 8.86
CA THR A 116 -3.65 -10.16 10.11
C THR A 116 -2.95 -9.64 11.36
N PHE A 117 -1.82 -8.94 11.23
CA PHE A 117 -1.09 -8.50 12.41
C PHE A 117 -1.93 -7.54 13.26
N GLY A 118 -2.01 -7.79 14.56
CA GLY A 118 -2.83 -7.02 15.51
C GLY A 118 -4.30 -7.44 15.58
N ASP A 119 -4.69 -8.48 14.85
CA ASP A 119 -6.05 -9.03 14.78
C ASP A 119 -6.08 -10.46 15.36
N ASP A 120 -7.22 -10.90 15.89
CA ASP A 120 -7.36 -12.22 16.51
C ASP A 120 -7.30 -13.38 15.50
N GLU A 121 -7.42 -13.07 14.21
CA GLU A 121 -7.21 -13.97 13.08
C GLU A 121 -5.73 -14.17 12.73
N HIS A 122 -4.79 -13.56 13.47
CA HIS A 122 -3.36 -13.74 13.25
C HIS A 122 -2.88 -15.15 13.63
N ASP A 123 -2.37 -15.87 12.64
CA ASP A 123 -1.63 -17.11 12.85
C ASP A 123 -0.11 -16.88 12.70
N PRO A 124 0.66 -16.88 13.80
CA PRO A 124 2.10 -16.65 13.75
C PRO A 124 2.87 -17.82 13.11
N THR A 125 2.23 -18.97 12.88
CA THR A 125 2.86 -20.14 12.22
C THR A 125 2.78 -20.08 10.69
N GLY A 126 2.03 -19.12 10.15
CA GLY A 126 1.83 -18.98 8.71
C GLY A 126 0.99 -20.10 8.08
N GLN A 127 0.27 -20.91 8.88
CA GLN A 127 -0.56 -22.00 8.35
C GLN A 127 -1.98 -21.56 7.97
N SER A 128 -2.45 -20.44 8.55
CA SER A 128 -3.78 -19.87 8.32
C SER A 128 -3.71 -18.37 8.00
N CYS A 129 -3.12 -18.06 6.86
CA CYS A 129 -2.96 -16.70 6.37
C CYS A 129 -4.22 -16.20 5.63
N ARG A 130 -4.42 -14.90 5.64
CA ARG A 130 -5.54 -14.23 4.96
C ARG A 130 -5.21 -12.76 4.70
N SER A 131 -5.58 -12.25 3.53
CA SER A 131 -5.42 -10.84 3.23
C SER A 131 -6.62 -10.08 3.76
N MET A 132 -6.36 -9.09 4.62
CA MET A 132 -7.39 -8.19 5.14
C MET A 132 -7.45 -6.87 4.34
N LYS A 133 -6.93 -6.89 3.11
CA LYS A 133 -7.00 -5.78 2.16
C LYS A 133 -8.03 -6.04 1.07
N HIS A 134 -8.60 -4.98 0.55
CA HIS A 134 -9.16 -5.00 -0.80
C HIS A 134 -8.13 -4.49 -1.79
N TYR A 135 -7.83 -5.32 -2.79
CA TYR A 135 -7.06 -4.97 -3.98
C TYR A 135 -8.03 -4.68 -5.12
N PHE A 136 -7.84 -3.56 -5.78
CA PHE A 136 -8.61 -3.15 -6.95
C PHE A 136 -7.71 -3.28 -8.18
N ASP A 137 -8.12 -4.09 -9.15
CA ASP A 137 -7.33 -4.36 -10.35
C ASP A 137 -8.01 -3.87 -11.63
N ALA A 138 -7.24 -3.17 -12.44
CA ALA A 138 -7.66 -2.60 -13.73
C ALA A 138 -7.30 -3.52 -14.90
N TYR A 139 -6.62 -4.62 -14.63
CA TYR A 139 -6.06 -5.51 -15.64
C TYR A 139 -6.56 -6.94 -15.45
N THR A 140 -6.71 -7.66 -16.56
CA THR A 140 -7.09 -9.07 -16.53
C THR A 140 -5.92 -9.93 -16.06
N LEU A 141 -6.21 -11.17 -15.69
CA LEU A 141 -5.20 -12.17 -15.37
C LEU A 141 -4.18 -12.35 -16.51
N ASP A 142 -4.67 -12.42 -17.76
CA ASP A 142 -3.82 -12.57 -18.93
C ASP A 142 -2.85 -11.39 -19.11
N GLN A 143 -3.29 -10.16 -18.84
CA GLN A 143 -2.43 -8.99 -18.88
C GLN A 143 -1.38 -9.03 -17.77
N ARG A 144 -1.79 -9.39 -16.54
CA ARG A 144 -0.87 -9.58 -15.40
C ARG A 144 0.21 -10.63 -15.69
N TRP A 145 -0.16 -11.74 -16.31
CA TRP A 145 0.75 -12.85 -16.60
C TRP A 145 1.65 -12.59 -17.80
N SER A 146 1.12 -12.01 -18.87
CA SER A 146 1.91 -11.68 -20.06
C SER A 146 2.80 -10.47 -19.87
N GLY A 147 2.51 -9.61 -18.89
CA GLY A 147 3.13 -8.29 -18.74
C GLY A 147 2.68 -7.29 -19.80
N ASN A 148 1.70 -7.64 -20.63
CA ASN A 148 1.17 -6.77 -21.69
C ASN A 148 -0.04 -5.97 -21.18
N PHE A 149 0.22 -4.81 -20.59
CA PHE A 149 -0.80 -3.94 -20.00
C PHE A 149 -1.45 -2.97 -21.01
N GLY A 150 -0.99 -2.97 -22.27
CA GLY A 150 -1.40 -1.98 -23.26
C GLY A 150 -0.82 -0.59 -22.97
N SER A 151 -1.52 0.47 -23.39
CA SER A 151 -1.07 1.86 -23.24
C SER A 151 -1.58 2.55 -21.98
N TYR A 152 -2.50 1.92 -21.25
CA TYR A 152 -3.09 2.49 -20.04
C TYR A 152 -2.26 2.10 -18.82
N ASP A 153 -1.82 3.09 -18.05
CA ASP A 153 -1.10 2.91 -16.80
C ASP A 153 -1.88 3.59 -15.66
N THR A 154 -2.15 2.83 -14.61
CA THR A 154 -2.78 3.36 -13.39
C THR A 154 -1.89 4.35 -12.66
N LYS A 155 -0.56 4.24 -12.77
CA LYS A 155 0.42 5.13 -12.14
C LYS A 155 0.20 6.58 -12.57
N GLY A 156 0.02 7.48 -11.61
CA GLY A 156 -0.17 8.90 -11.88
C GLY A 156 -1.48 9.28 -12.58
N THR A 157 -2.31 8.29 -12.94
CA THR A 157 -3.61 8.50 -13.60
C THR A 157 -4.75 8.31 -12.63
N VAL A 158 -4.72 7.25 -11.83
CA VAL A 158 -5.76 6.92 -10.86
C VAL A 158 -5.52 7.66 -9.55
N LYS A 159 -6.54 8.39 -9.09
CA LYS A 159 -6.49 9.18 -7.86
C LYS A 159 -7.01 8.42 -6.66
N PHE A 160 -6.45 8.74 -5.50
CA PHE A 160 -6.99 8.39 -4.19
C PHE A 160 -7.70 9.57 -3.54
N TYR A 161 -8.76 9.30 -2.78
CA TYR A 161 -9.51 10.30 -2.02
C TYR A 161 -9.72 9.87 -0.57
N ALA A 162 -9.88 10.84 0.32
CA ALA A 162 -10.28 10.58 1.69
C ALA A 162 -11.73 10.04 1.73
N PRO A 163 -11.99 8.85 2.32
CA PRO A 163 -13.35 8.30 2.33
C PRO A 163 -14.28 9.05 3.29
N ALA A 164 -13.69 9.61 4.35
CA ALA A 164 -14.35 10.35 5.43
C ALA A 164 -13.44 11.47 5.94
N ASP A 165 -14.01 12.39 6.72
CA ASP A 165 -13.23 13.38 7.46
C ASP A 165 -12.32 12.69 8.47
N GLY A 166 -11.07 13.14 8.57
CA GLY A 166 -10.10 12.46 9.41
C GLY A 166 -8.76 13.16 9.55
N THR A 167 -7.85 12.45 10.22
CA THR A 167 -6.45 12.86 10.41
C THR A 167 -5.53 11.80 9.83
N ILE A 168 -4.53 12.23 9.05
CA ILE A 168 -3.48 11.37 8.53
C ILE A 168 -2.58 10.95 9.70
N ARG A 169 -2.33 9.64 9.81
CA ARG A 169 -1.51 8.96 10.81
C ARG A 169 -0.58 7.98 10.12
N ASP A 170 0.47 7.57 10.83
CA ASP A 170 1.34 6.46 10.42
C ASP A 170 1.85 6.57 8.98
N LEU A 171 2.20 7.80 8.58
CA LEU A 171 2.78 8.07 7.27
C LEU A 171 4.19 7.49 7.20
N VAL A 172 4.34 6.40 6.45
CA VAL A 172 5.59 5.67 6.27
C VAL A 172 6.00 5.77 4.79
N PRO A 173 7.13 6.42 4.48
CA PRO A 173 7.69 6.40 3.14
C PRO A 173 8.32 5.04 2.82
N SER A 174 8.21 4.62 1.57
CA SER A 174 8.99 3.54 0.98
C SER A 174 9.36 3.90 -0.46
N SER A 175 10.04 2.98 -1.15
CA SER A 175 10.36 3.16 -2.57
C SER A 175 10.16 1.85 -3.33
N SER A 176 9.89 1.99 -4.61
CA SER A 176 9.80 0.88 -5.55
C SER A 176 10.58 1.24 -6.82
N SER A 177 10.65 0.33 -7.79
CA SER A 177 11.19 0.62 -9.12
C SER A 177 10.46 1.76 -9.85
N ALA A 178 9.25 2.13 -9.40
CA ALA A 178 8.46 3.21 -9.96
C ALA A 178 8.69 4.59 -9.29
N GLY A 179 9.53 4.64 -8.25
CA GLY A 179 9.83 5.85 -7.48
C GLY A 179 9.38 5.77 -6.02
N PRO A 180 9.34 6.91 -5.31
CA PRO A 180 8.87 6.98 -3.93
C PRO A 180 7.39 6.64 -3.84
N GLU A 181 6.99 6.05 -2.73
CA GLU A 181 5.60 5.75 -2.43
C GLU A 181 5.36 5.84 -0.91
N TYR A 182 4.10 5.94 -0.52
CA TYR A 182 3.73 6.07 0.88
C TYR A 182 2.65 5.07 1.27
N GLN A 183 2.75 4.60 2.51
CA GLN A 183 1.65 4.02 3.27
C GLN A 183 1.23 5.02 4.35
N PHE A 184 -0.07 5.16 4.59
CA PHE A 184 -0.58 5.97 5.68
C PHE A 184 -1.98 5.54 6.07
N THR A 185 -2.41 6.00 7.24
CA THR A 185 -3.73 5.73 7.78
C THR A 185 -4.52 7.04 7.89
N ILE A 186 -5.79 7.03 7.50
CA ILE A 186 -6.76 8.07 7.88
C ILE A 186 -7.55 7.56 9.07
N GLN A 187 -7.37 8.21 10.21
CA GLN A 187 -8.20 8.00 11.39
C GLN A 187 -9.43 8.91 11.31
N SER A 188 -10.64 8.34 11.39
CA SER A 188 -11.88 9.13 11.31
C SER A 188 -11.97 10.15 12.45
N SER A 189 -12.41 11.36 12.12
CA SER A 189 -12.67 12.40 13.12
C SER A 189 -13.94 12.14 13.92
N GLU A 190 -14.96 11.53 13.30
CA GLU A 190 -16.25 11.23 13.94
C GLU A 190 -16.17 9.93 14.78
N TYR A 191 -15.47 8.92 14.27
CA TYR A 191 -15.30 7.62 14.93
C TYR A 191 -13.81 7.26 15.04
N PRO A 192 -13.05 7.78 16.02
CA PRO A 192 -11.58 7.64 16.04
C PRO A 192 -11.04 6.22 16.18
N ARG A 193 -11.89 5.22 16.44
CA ARG A 193 -11.54 3.80 16.38
C ARG A 193 -11.58 3.20 14.98
N LEU A 194 -12.30 3.82 14.05
CA LEU A 194 -12.45 3.37 12.67
C LEU A 194 -11.44 4.11 11.78
N ALA A 195 -10.64 3.35 11.05
CA ALA A 195 -9.54 3.89 10.26
C ALA A 195 -9.35 3.16 8.92
N PHE A 196 -8.70 3.86 7.99
CA PHE A 196 -8.46 3.44 6.63
C PHE A 196 -6.96 3.50 6.30
N THR A 197 -6.32 2.36 6.02
CA THR A 197 -4.92 2.34 5.59
C THR A 197 -4.82 2.26 4.07
N PHE A 198 -4.02 3.14 3.50
CA PHE A 198 -3.69 3.23 2.08
C PHE A 198 -2.28 2.71 1.85
N HIS A 199 -2.05 2.04 0.71
CA HIS A 199 -0.72 1.58 0.32
C HIS A 199 -0.36 2.05 -1.10
N HIS A 200 0.94 2.14 -1.37
CA HIS A 200 1.50 2.44 -2.69
C HIS A 200 0.96 3.76 -3.30
N VAL A 201 0.89 4.81 -2.47
CA VAL A 201 0.37 6.12 -2.86
C VAL A 201 1.51 7.08 -3.17
N ASP A 202 1.42 7.76 -4.32
CA ASP A 202 2.18 8.97 -4.62
C ASP A 202 1.42 10.15 -3.98
N LEU A 203 1.76 10.43 -2.72
CA LEU A 203 1.02 11.35 -1.85
C LEU A 203 1.31 12.81 -2.21
N LEU A 204 0.26 13.64 -2.24
CA LEU A 204 0.44 15.08 -2.49
C LEU A 204 1.28 15.73 -1.38
N GLU A 205 2.27 16.55 -1.78
CA GLU A 205 3.30 17.11 -0.87
C GLU A 205 2.75 17.93 0.31
N ASN A 206 1.56 18.51 0.17
CA ASN A 206 0.93 19.29 1.24
C ASN A 206 0.29 18.43 2.34
N LEU A 207 0.28 17.10 2.18
CA LEU A 207 -0.27 16.14 3.12
C LEU A 207 0.85 15.49 3.94
N GLN A 208 0.68 15.53 5.26
CA GLN A 208 1.71 15.11 6.21
C GLN A 208 1.05 14.50 7.44
N ASN A 209 1.82 13.74 8.22
CA ASN A 209 1.36 13.13 9.46
C ASN A 209 0.79 14.18 10.43
N GLY A 210 -0.38 13.91 11.00
CA GLY A 210 -1.15 14.84 11.83
C GLY A 210 -1.99 15.86 11.04
N GLY A 211 -1.86 15.91 9.71
CA GLY A 211 -2.69 16.75 8.86
C GLY A 211 -4.14 16.24 8.79
N THR A 212 -5.09 17.17 8.73
CA THR A 212 -6.52 16.84 8.60
C THR A 212 -6.93 16.77 7.13
N VAL A 213 -7.88 15.90 6.84
CA VAL A 213 -8.51 15.76 5.53
C VAL A 213 -10.02 15.77 5.67
N VAL A 214 -10.70 16.20 4.61
CA VAL A 214 -12.17 16.11 4.48
C VAL A 214 -12.54 15.05 3.46
N ALA A 215 -13.72 14.43 3.61
CA ALA A 215 -14.22 13.43 2.69
C ALA A 215 -14.19 13.94 1.23
N GLY A 216 -13.67 13.12 0.32
CA GLY A 216 -13.47 13.46 -1.09
C GLY A 216 -12.26 14.33 -1.41
N GLN A 217 -11.47 14.72 -0.41
CA GLN A 217 -10.21 15.38 -0.66
C GLN A 217 -9.27 14.45 -1.43
N HIS A 218 -8.76 14.93 -2.57
CA HIS A 218 -7.74 14.24 -3.35
C HIS A 218 -6.45 14.11 -2.53
N LEU A 219 -5.95 12.89 -2.40
CA LEU A 219 -4.79 12.54 -1.56
C LEU A 219 -3.52 12.31 -2.36
N GLY A 220 -3.65 11.88 -3.62
CA GLY A 220 -2.51 11.43 -4.40
C GLY A 220 -2.93 10.50 -5.53
N TYR A 221 -1.97 9.74 -6.04
CA TYR A 221 -2.17 8.81 -7.15
C TYR A 221 -1.61 7.43 -6.82
N ILE A 222 -1.91 6.44 -7.66
CA ILE A 222 -1.17 5.18 -7.67
C ILE A 222 0.31 5.46 -7.96
N ALA A 223 1.20 4.96 -7.10
CA ALA A 223 2.65 5.16 -7.22
C ALA A 223 3.33 4.14 -8.15
N ARG A 224 2.73 2.96 -8.34
CA ARG A 224 3.36 1.84 -9.05
C ARG A 224 2.86 1.69 -10.48
N PHE A 225 3.76 1.38 -11.41
CA PHE A 225 3.42 1.03 -12.79
C PHE A 225 2.41 -0.11 -12.81
N ASN A 226 1.27 0.08 -13.49
CA ASN A 226 0.18 -0.89 -13.56
C ASN A 226 -0.27 -1.40 -12.17
N GLY A 227 -0.14 -0.53 -11.15
CA GLY A 227 -0.41 -0.83 -9.75
C GLY A 227 -1.90 -1.04 -9.46
N GLN A 228 -2.17 -1.78 -8.40
CA GLN A 228 -3.50 -1.95 -7.82
C GLN A 228 -3.73 -0.87 -6.76
N ALA A 229 -4.99 -0.44 -6.59
CA ALA A 229 -5.34 0.30 -5.37
C ALA A 229 -5.53 -0.69 -4.22
N GLU A 230 -5.04 -0.31 -3.05
CA GLU A 230 -5.11 -1.12 -1.84
C GLU A 230 -5.72 -0.30 -0.71
N ILE A 231 -6.72 -0.88 -0.04
CA ILE A 231 -7.29 -0.32 1.18
C ILE A 231 -7.47 -1.38 2.24
N VAL A 232 -7.12 -1.03 3.47
CA VAL A 232 -7.46 -1.77 4.69
C VAL A 232 -8.42 -0.91 5.49
N THR A 233 -9.46 -1.53 6.04
CA THR A 233 -10.34 -0.89 7.02
C THR A 233 -10.28 -1.69 8.31
N TYR A 234 -10.16 -1.00 9.44
CA TYR A 234 -10.12 -1.67 10.74
C TYR A 234 -10.77 -0.85 11.85
N VAL A 235 -11.21 -1.56 12.87
CA VAL A 235 -11.73 -1.01 14.12
C VAL A 235 -10.75 -1.33 15.24
N VAL A 236 -10.24 -0.31 15.93
CA VAL A 236 -9.45 -0.48 17.15
C VAL A 236 -10.36 -0.89 18.30
N LEU A 237 -10.19 -2.10 18.81
CA LEU A 237 -10.97 -2.64 19.93
C LEU A 237 -10.40 -2.20 21.28
N GLU A 238 -9.09 -2.33 21.44
CA GLU A 238 -8.31 -1.96 22.62
C GLU A 238 -6.91 -1.50 22.18
N PRO A 239 -6.11 -0.86 23.04
CA PRO A 239 -4.74 -0.53 22.68
C PRO A 239 -3.95 -1.77 22.25
N GLY A 240 -3.54 -1.81 20.98
CA GLY A 240 -2.78 -2.92 20.40
C GLY A 240 -3.62 -4.05 19.77
N THR A 241 -4.96 -3.93 19.82
CA THR A 241 -5.87 -4.92 19.22
C THR A 241 -6.83 -4.24 18.26
N ALA A 242 -6.92 -4.76 17.04
CA ALA A 242 -7.84 -4.30 16.01
C ALA A 242 -8.64 -5.47 15.42
N GLU A 243 -9.78 -5.17 14.85
CA GLU A 243 -10.50 -6.09 13.96
C GLU A 243 -10.54 -5.48 12.56
N TYR A 244 -10.01 -6.22 11.58
CA TYR A 244 -10.07 -5.82 10.19
C TYR A 244 -11.43 -6.16 9.59
N ILE A 245 -12.05 -5.16 8.97
CA ILE A 245 -13.38 -5.25 8.38
C ILE A 245 -13.35 -4.82 6.91
N SER A 246 -14.43 -5.10 6.20
CA SER A 246 -14.53 -4.73 4.78
C SER A 246 -14.74 -3.23 4.66
N PHE A 247 -14.07 -2.60 3.68
CA PHE A 247 -14.40 -1.22 3.31
C PHE A 247 -15.87 -1.09 2.88
N PHE A 248 -16.42 -2.18 2.32
CA PHE A 248 -17.82 -2.29 1.95
C PHE A 248 -18.77 -2.34 3.13
N ASP A 249 -18.33 -2.55 4.37
CA ASP A 249 -19.23 -2.49 5.53
C ASP A 249 -19.36 -1.05 6.07
N VAL A 250 -18.42 -0.17 5.73
CA VAL A 250 -18.34 1.21 6.25
C VAL A 250 -18.60 2.30 5.21
N MET A 251 -18.68 1.96 3.91
CA MET A 251 -19.12 2.93 2.90
C MET A 251 -20.61 3.25 3.06
N SER A 252 -20.98 4.50 2.80
CA SER A 252 -22.37 4.95 2.71
C SER A 252 -23.16 4.16 1.66
N ASP A 253 -24.49 4.30 1.66
CA ASP A 253 -25.32 3.63 0.65
C ASP A 253 -25.15 4.29 -0.72
N GLU A 254 -24.87 5.59 -0.75
CA GLU A 254 -24.57 6.36 -1.96
C GLU A 254 -23.27 5.86 -2.62
N VAL A 255 -22.20 5.68 -1.85
CA VAL A 255 -20.95 5.12 -2.37
C VAL A 255 -21.15 3.66 -2.80
N PHE A 256 -21.90 2.86 -2.02
CA PHE A 256 -22.18 1.48 -2.40
C PHE A 256 -22.98 1.38 -3.71
N ALA A 257 -23.88 2.33 -3.99
CA ALA A 257 -24.63 2.36 -5.24
C ALA A 257 -23.73 2.44 -6.49
N GLU A 258 -22.54 3.06 -6.40
CA GLU A 258 -21.54 3.06 -7.48
C GLU A 258 -21.08 1.64 -7.82
N TYR A 259 -20.91 0.80 -6.80
CA TYR A 259 -20.52 -0.60 -6.96
C TYR A 259 -21.68 -1.49 -7.40
N GLN A 260 -22.91 -1.21 -6.94
CA GLN A 260 -24.10 -1.90 -7.41
C GLN A 260 -24.33 -1.67 -8.90
N ALA A 261 -24.08 -0.45 -9.38
CA ALA A 261 -24.12 -0.13 -10.81
C ALA A 261 -23.12 -0.96 -11.63
N ARG A 262 -22.08 -1.50 -10.99
CA ARG A 262 -21.05 -2.36 -11.59
C ARG A 262 -21.17 -3.83 -11.21
N GLY A 263 -22.38 -4.28 -10.84
CA GLY A 263 -22.70 -5.70 -10.66
C GLY A 263 -22.53 -6.24 -9.23
N ILE A 264 -22.07 -5.44 -8.26
CA ILE A 264 -21.95 -5.87 -6.86
C ILE A 264 -23.34 -5.85 -6.20
N SER A 265 -24.03 -6.99 -6.18
CA SER A 265 -25.36 -7.15 -5.56
C SER A 265 -25.48 -6.87 -4.05
N SER A 266 -24.52 -7.30 -3.21
CA SER A 266 -24.51 -7.10 -1.76
C SER A 266 -23.11 -6.81 -1.19
N ARG A 267 -23.03 -6.16 -0.02
CA ARG A 267 -21.79 -5.93 0.74
C ARG A 267 -21.15 -7.25 1.19
N SER A 268 -21.98 -8.22 1.59
CA SER A 268 -21.54 -9.53 2.08
C SER A 268 -20.74 -10.34 1.06
N GLN A 269 -20.94 -10.14 -0.24
CA GLN A 269 -20.17 -10.85 -1.27
C GLN A 269 -18.70 -10.40 -1.32
N MET A 270 -18.39 -9.23 -0.73
CA MET A 270 -17.05 -8.65 -0.68
C MET A 270 -16.20 -9.22 0.45
N SER A 271 -16.72 -10.19 1.19
CA SER A 271 -16.01 -10.82 2.30
C SER A 271 -16.16 -12.33 2.25
N ILE A 272 -15.06 -13.04 2.48
CA ILE A 272 -15.12 -14.42 2.91
C ILE A 272 -15.29 -14.38 4.43
N THR A 273 -16.20 -15.18 4.98
CA THR A 273 -16.41 -15.17 6.45
C THR A 273 -15.20 -15.77 7.15
N LYS A 274 -14.98 -15.37 8.41
CA LYS A 274 -13.93 -15.92 9.25
C LYS A 274 -14.05 -17.44 9.36
N GLU A 275 -15.24 -17.96 9.59
CA GLU A 275 -15.50 -19.39 9.75
C GLU A 275 -15.20 -20.16 8.46
N ALA A 276 -15.56 -19.61 7.29
CA ALA A 276 -15.29 -20.24 6.01
C ALA A 276 -13.77 -20.31 5.74
N ARG A 277 -13.02 -19.27 6.12
CA ARG A 277 -11.55 -19.25 5.99
C ARG A 277 -10.88 -20.16 7.02
N ASP A 278 -11.36 -20.18 8.27
CA ASP A 278 -10.85 -21.05 9.33
C ASP A 278 -11.07 -22.54 8.99
N ALA A 279 -12.17 -22.87 8.32
CA ALA A 279 -12.43 -24.22 7.81
C ALA A 279 -11.58 -24.59 6.57
N ASN A 280 -11.01 -23.60 5.87
CA ASN A 280 -10.22 -23.78 4.65
C ASN A 280 -8.95 -22.90 4.70
N PRO A 281 -8.02 -23.20 5.65
CA PRO A 281 -6.85 -22.36 5.89
C PRO A 281 -5.90 -22.39 4.70
N ILE A 282 -5.30 -21.24 4.39
CA ILE A 282 -4.32 -21.09 3.31
C ILE A 282 -2.98 -20.69 3.92
N PRO A 283 -1.92 -21.47 3.76
CA PRO A 283 -0.63 -21.09 4.31
C PRO A 283 0.05 -19.99 3.50
N CYS A 284 0.99 -19.33 4.14
CA CYS A 284 1.89 -18.37 3.51
C CYS A 284 3.34 -18.56 3.96
N ASP A 285 4.27 -18.26 3.06
CA ASP A 285 5.68 -18.12 3.39
C ASP A 285 5.91 -16.73 4.00
N GLN A 286 6.37 -16.71 5.25
CA GLN A 286 6.63 -15.49 6.03
C GLN A 286 8.06 -14.96 5.88
N SER A 287 8.88 -15.57 5.02
CA SER A 287 10.29 -15.22 4.84
C SER A 287 10.53 -13.87 4.16
N ASP A 288 9.51 -13.30 3.50
CA ASP A 288 9.62 -12.06 2.73
C ASP A 288 9.73 -10.79 3.59
N GLY A 289 9.41 -10.87 4.90
CA GLY A 289 9.35 -9.71 5.79
C GLY A 289 8.20 -8.73 5.50
N GLN A 290 7.29 -9.07 4.58
CA GLN A 290 6.22 -8.21 4.06
C GLN A 290 4.81 -8.72 4.45
N GLY A 291 4.73 -9.51 5.51
CA GLY A 291 3.49 -10.10 6.04
C GLY A 291 3.26 -11.55 5.62
N GLY A 292 3.89 -11.98 4.52
CA GLY A 292 3.92 -13.35 4.03
C GLY A 292 3.11 -13.57 2.74
N LYS A 293 3.73 -14.27 1.78
CA LYS A 293 3.15 -14.64 0.48
C LYS A 293 2.42 -15.97 0.55
N PHE A 294 1.17 -16.02 0.10
CA PHE A 294 0.42 -17.28 0.03
C PHE A 294 1.13 -18.33 -0.84
N ILE A 295 1.11 -19.58 -0.39
CA ILE A 295 1.75 -20.70 -1.09
C ILE A 295 0.74 -21.79 -1.44
N ALA A 296 0.99 -22.48 -2.55
CA ALA A 296 0.14 -23.56 -3.02
C ALA A 296 0.20 -24.78 -2.07
N THR A 297 -0.96 -25.36 -1.75
CA THR A 297 -1.06 -26.64 -1.04
C THR A 297 -1.94 -27.62 -1.79
N GLY A 298 -1.44 -28.83 -2.00
CA GLY A 298 -2.21 -29.88 -2.68
C GLY A 298 -2.51 -29.62 -4.16
N MET A 299 -1.90 -28.60 -4.75
CA MET A 299 -1.97 -28.29 -6.19
C MET A 299 -0.67 -27.67 -6.68
N THR A 300 -0.49 -27.59 -8.00
CA THR A 300 0.64 -26.90 -8.64
C THR A 300 0.57 -25.40 -8.41
N GLU A 301 1.71 -24.71 -8.42
CA GLU A 301 1.80 -23.25 -8.32
C GLU A 301 0.96 -22.52 -9.39
N GLU A 302 0.96 -23.02 -10.63
CA GLU A 302 0.16 -22.47 -11.72
C GLU A 302 -1.34 -22.56 -11.43
N ALA A 303 -1.84 -23.75 -11.08
CA ALA A 303 -3.24 -23.94 -10.69
C ALA A 303 -3.64 -23.06 -9.48
N PHE A 304 -2.72 -22.88 -8.52
CA PHE A 304 -2.93 -22.00 -7.38
C PHE A 304 -3.03 -20.53 -7.82
N ALA A 305 -2.15 -20.05 -8.68
CA ALA A 305 -2.20 -18.68 -9.21
C ALA A 305 -3.49 -18.39 -10.00
N ILE A 306 -3.99 -19.38 -10.77
CA ILE A 306 -5.30 -19.30 -11.44
C ILE A 306 -6.42 -19.17 -10.41
N TRP A 307 -6.42 -20.04 -9.39
CA TRP A 307 -7.43 -20.03 -8.33
C TRP A 307 -7.40 -18.74 -7.51
N GLN A 308 -6.21 -18.23 -7.17
CA GLN A 308 -6.02 -16.95 -6.47
C GLN A 308 -6.62 -15.77 -7.23
N SER A 309 -6.69 -15.87 -8.55
CA SER A 309 -7.22 -14.86 -9.46
C SER A 309 -8.68 -15.11 -9.84
N GLY A 310 -9.30 -16.16 -9.29
CA GLY A 310 -10.66 -16.59 -9.58
C GLY A 310 -11.72 -16.02 -8.63
N ALA A 311 -12.98 -16.35 -8.93
CA ALA A 311 -14.16 -15.86 -8.22
C ALA A 311 -14.24 -16.25 -6.72
N ASP A 312 -13.43 -17.21 -6.28
CA ASP A 312 -13.32 -17.54 -4.85
C ASP A 312 -12.70 -16.36 -4.07
N ASN A 313 -11.74 -15.68 -4.67
CA ASN A 313 -10.97 -14.58 -4.07
C ASN A 313 -11.37 -13.20 -4.58
N TRP A 314 -12.02 -13.12 -5.75
CA TRP A 314 -12.35 -11.88 -6.44
C TRP A 314 -13.84 -11.73 -6.73
N VAL A 315 -14.27 -10.48 -6.87
CA VAL A 315 -15.54 -10.08 -7.46
C VAL A 315 -15.21 -9.30 -8.73
N PHE A 316 -15.82 -9.68 -9.85
CA PHE A 316 -15.61 -9.05 -11.14
C PHE A 316 -16.70 -8.02 -11.42
N LEU A 317 -16.28 -6.84 -11.84
CA LEU A 317 -17.16 -5.72 -12.11
C LEU A 317 -17.70 -5.80 -13.54
N THR A 318 -18.94 -5.35 -13.71
CA THR A 318 -19.52 -5.15 -15.05
C THR A 318 -19.24 -3.74 -15.55
N ASP A 319 -19.23 -3.60 -16.87
CA ASP A 319 -19.23 -2.32 -17.57
C ASP A 319 -20.59 -1.61 -17.46
#